data_AF-A0A139N1H3-F1
#
_entry.id   AF-A0A139N1H3-F1
#
_cell.length_a   1.000
_cell.length_b   1.000
_cell.length_c   1.000
_cell.angle_alpha   90.00
_cell.angle_beta   90.00
_cell.angle_gamma   90.00
#
_symmetry.space_group_name_H-M   'P 1'
#
loop_
_entity.id
_entity.type
_entity.pdbx_description
1 polymer ?
#
loop_
_entity_poly.entity_id
_entity_poly.type
_entity_poly.pdbx_seq_one_letter_code
_entity_poly.pdbx_strand_id
1 'polypeptide(L)'
;MDAKQLKKLSDILRSESNTEAVKKVKSIMTEDELFVLLDNYNWDNGFEVPEAIINHPNCTLPVALLAFYRADGIRYLFEGEDAFANRL
;
A
#
# COMPACT_ATOMS: atom_id res chain seq x y z
N MET A 1 0.61 -16.16 9.08
CA MET A 1 -0.41 -16.27 8.00
C MET A 1 -0.44 -17.69 7.47
N ASP A 2 -1.63 -18.19 7.14
CA ASP A 2 -1.80 -19.49 6.49
C ASP A 2 -1.67 -19.41 4.96
N ALA A 3 -1.68 -20.57 4.29
CA ALA A 3 -1.54 -20.67 2.84
C ALA A 3 -2.64 -19.95 2.06
N LYS A 4 -3.87 -19.88 2.60
CA LYS A 4 -5.00 -19.20 1.96
C LYS A 4 -4.82 -17.68 2.03
N GLN A 5 -4.38 -17.17 3.17
CA GLN A 5 -4.04 -15.75 3.35
C GLN A 5 -2.89 -15.36 2.40
N LEU A 6 -1.82 -16.15 2.35
CA LEU A 6 -0.69 -15.90 1.46
C LEU A 6 -1.09 -15.92 -0.02
N LYS A 7 -1.95 -16.87 -0.42
CA LYS A 7 -2.47 -16.93 -1.79
C LYS A 7 -3.29 -15.70 -2.14
N LYS A 8 -4.19 -15.27 -1.26
CA LYS A 8 -4.97 -14.04 -1.42
C LYS A 8 -4.06 -12.82 -1.61
N LEU A 9 -3.05 -12.64 -0.76
CA LEU A 9 -2.11 -11.52 -0.87
C LEU A 9 -1.33 -11.56 -2.19
N SER A 10 -0.83 -12.75 -2.57
CA SER A 10 -0.17 -12.96 -3.86
C SER A 10 -1.06 -12.58 -5.04
N ASP A 11 -2.34 -12.92 -5.01
CA ASP A 11 -3.27 -12.64 -6.11
C ASP A 11 -3.65 -11.15 -6.20
N ILE A 12 -3.43 -10.37 -5.14
CA ILE A 12 -3.53 -8.90 -5.15
C ILE A 12 -2.24 -8.30 -5.74
N LEU A 13 -1.08 -8.71 -5.21
CA LEU A 13 0.24 -8.20 -5.62
C LEU A 13 0.54 -8.45 -7.10
N ARG A 14 0.05 -9.57 -7.65
CA ARG A 14 0.21 -9.95 -9.06
C ARG A 14 -0.94 -9.51 -9.96
N SER A 15 -1.86 -8.68 -9.47
CA SER A 15 -2.96 -8.17 -10.28
C SER A 15 -2.44 -7.29 -11.40
N GLU A 16 -2.81 -7.59 -12.64
CA GLU A 16 -2.50 -6.75 -13.81
C GLU A 16 -3.33 -5.47 -13.87
N SER A 17 -4.31 -5.31 -12.96
CA SER A 17 -5.18 -4.15 -12.87
C SER A 17 -5.22 -3.61 -11.44
N ASN A 18 -4.88 -2.33 -11.27
CA ASN A 18 -5.01 -1.62 -10.00
C ASN A 18 -6.47 -1.60 -9.53
N THR A 19 -7.43 -1.43 -10.45
CA THR A 19 -8.86 -1.47 -10.12
C THR A 19 -9.26 -2.79 -9.48
N GLU A 20 -8.79 -3.92 -10.01
CA GLU A 20 -9.06 -5.24 -9.43
C GLU A 20 -8.30 -5.45 -8.13
N ALA A 21 -7.07 -4.98 -8.02
CA ALA A 21 -6.30 -5.01 -6.78
C ALA A 21 -7.04 -4.25 -5.66
N VAL A 22 -7.48 -3.02 -5.92
CA VAL A 22 -8.25 -2.17 -4.99
C VAL A 22 -9.55 -2.85 -4.54
N LYS A 23 -10.28 -3.50 -5.45
CA LYS A 23 -11.47 -4.27 -5.06
C LYS A 23 -11.13 -5.40 -4.10
N LYS A 24 -10.04 -6.13 -4.35
CA LYS A 24 -9.60 -7.24 -3.51
C LYS A 24 -9.05 -6.78 -2.15
N VAL A 25 -8.46 -5.58 -2.06
CA VAL A 25 -8.02 -4.97 -0.78
C VAL A 25 -9.18 -4.91 0.22
N LYS A 26 -10.42 -4.65 -0.22
CA LYS A 26 -11.61 -4.61 0.65
C LYS A 26 -11.94 -5.95 1.33
N SER A 27 -11.34 -7.06 0.87
CA SER A 27 -11.50 -8.39 1.48
C SER A 27 -10.42 -8.72 2.52
N ILE A 28 -9.54 -7.76 2.83
CA ILE A 28 -8.50 -7.89 3.85
C ILE A 28 -9.14 -7.84 5.24
N MET A 29 -8.75 -8.80 6.09
CA MET A 29 -9.42 -9.02 7.37
C MET A 29 -8.57 -8.58 8.56
N THR A 30 -7.25 -8.44 8.39
CA THR A 30 -6.34 -8.11 9.49
C THR A 30 -5.35 -7.02 9.11
N GLU A 31 -4.82 -6.33 10.12
CA GLU A 31 -3.70 -5.40 9.99
C GLU A 31 -2.47 -6.06 9.35
N ASP A 32 -2.08 -7.25 9.82
CA ASP A 32 -0.93 -7.99 9.29
C ASP A 32 -1.01 -8.24 7.78
N GLU A 33 -2.21 -8.54 7.28
CA GLU A 33 -2.44 -8.71 5.84
C GLU A 33 -2.23 -7.40 5.08
N LEU A 34 -2.69 -6.26 5.61
CA LEU A 34 -2.44 -4.94 5.01
C LEU A 34 -0.96 -4.56 5.04
N PHE A 35 -0.29 -4.82 6.16
CA PHE A 35 1.13 -4.52 6.33
C PHE A 35 1.96 -5.29 5.29
N VAL A 36 1.75 -6.60 5.19
CA VAL A 36 2.47 -7.44 4.22
C VAL A 36 2.15 -7.04 2.79
N LEU A 37 0.89 -6.72 2.51
CA LEU A 37 0.49 -6.26 1.18
C LEU A 37 1.23 -4.99 0.78
N LEU A 38 1.26 -3.99 1.67
CA LEU A 38 1.88 -2.70 1.41
C LEU A 38 3.41 -2.80 1.31
N ASP A 39 4.03 -3.64 2.15
CA ASP A 39 5.48 -3.83 2.17
C ASP A 39 6.02 -4.51 0.90
N ASN A 40 5.17 -5.30 0.23
CA ASN A 40 5.53 -6.06 -0.98
C ASN A 40 4.92 -5.46 -2.26
N TYR A 41 4.15 -4.39 -2.17
CA TYR A 41 3.55 -3.74 -3.32
C TYR A 41 4.63 -3.14 -4.23
N ASN A 42 4.45 -3.27 -5.55
CA ASN A 42 5.30 -2.59 -6.52
C ASN A 42 4.89 -1.11 -6.61
N TRP A 43 5.63 -0.21 -5.96
CA TRP A 43 5.30 1.22 -5.90
C TRP A 43 5.37 1.93 -7.26
N ASP A 44 6.01 1.32 -8.27
CA ASP A 44 5.96 1.80 -9.67
C ASP A 44 4.57 1.66 -10.29
N ASN A 45 3.68 0.84 -9.71
CA ASN A 45 2.31 0.69 -10.19
C ASN A 45 1.40 1.87 -9.79
N GLY A 46 1.91 2.91 -9.11
CA GLY A 46 1.10 4.06 -8.69
C GLY A 46 0.41 3.88 -7.33
N PHE A 47 -0.39 4.87 -6.94
CA PHE A 47 -0.84 5.04 -5.56
C PHE A 47 -2.25 4.52 -5.26
N GLU A 48 -3.01 4.02 -6.24
CA GLU A 48 -4.42 3.64 -6.01
C GLU A 48 -4.55 2.50 -4.98
N VAL A 49 -3.65 1.51 -5.01
CA VAL A 49 -3.64 0.41 -4.04
C VAL A 49 -3.16 0.88 -2.65
N PRO A 50 -2.03 1.61 -2.51
CA PRO A 50 -1.66 2.25 -1.25
C PRO A 50 -2.77 3.11 -0.63
N GLU A 51 -3.47 3.93 -1.43
CA GLU A 51 -4.60 4.74 -0.95
C GLU A 51 -5.76 3.86 -0.44
N ALA A 52 -6.07 2.76 -1.13
CA ALA A 52 -7.09 1.82 -0.67
C ALA A 52 -6.70 1.14 0.66
N ILE A 53 -5.41 0.89 0.88
CA ILE A 53 -4.87 0.35 2.14
C ILE A 53 -4.99 1.39 3.26
N ILE A 54 -4.58 2.64 3.01
CA ILE A 54 -4.66 3.73 4.01
C ILE A 54 -6.10 3.98 4.45
N ASN A 55 -7.06 3.91 3.53
CA ASN A 55 -8.49 4.11 3.80
C ASN A 55 -9.20 2.84 4.34
N HIS A 56 -8.48 1.74 4.54
CA HIS A 56 -9.08 0.49 5.00
C HIS A 56 -9.46 0.57 6.50
N PRO A 57 -10.60 0.00 6.95
CA PRO A 57 -10.98 0.03 8.38
C PRO A 57 -9.98 -0.63 9.33
N ASN A 58 -9.18 -1.56 8.82
CA ASN A 58 -8.10 -2.21 9.57
C ASN A 58 -6.74 -1.48 9.46
N CYS A 59 -6.70 -0.31 8.82
CA CYS A 59 -5.49 0.50 8.78
C CYS A 59 -5.23 1.10 10.16
N THR A 60 -4.12 0.67 10.75
CA THR A 60 -3.63 1.14 12.04
C THR A 60 -2.42 2.06 11.83
N LEU A 61 -1.93 2.67 12.91
CA LEU A 61 -0.76 3.54 12.86
C LEU A 61 0.48 2.85 12.23
N PRO A 62 0.84 1.59 12.56
CA PRO A 62 1.94 0.89 11.90
C PRO A 62 1.82 0.82 10.37
N VAL A 63 0.63 0.51 9.84
CA VAL A 63 0.39 0.44 8.38
C VAL A 63 0.50 1.82 7.75
N ALA A 64 -0.08 2.84 8.38
CA ALA A 64 0.00 4.22 7.90
C ALA A 64 1.45 4.75 7.89
N LEU A 65 2.25 4.45 8.93
CA LEU A 65 3.66 4.81 8.99
C LEU A 65 4.50 4.10 7.93
N LEU A 66 4.21 2.83 7.65
CA LEU A 66 4.85 2.10 6.54
C LEU A 66 4.53 2.78 5.20
N ALA A 67 3.27 3.16 4.97
CA ALA A 67 2.86 3.86 3.75
C ALA A 67 3.60 5.18 3.60
N PHE A 68 3.64 5.98 4.66
CA PHE A 68 4.35 7.25 4.71
C PHE A 68 5.84 7.07 4.39
N TYR A 69 6.50 6.08 4.99
CA TYR A 69 7.92 5.81 4.73
C TYR A 69 8.17 5.40 3.26
N ARG A 70 7.35 4.46 2.75
CA ARG A 70 7.49 3.95 1.37
C ARG A 70 7.14 5.00 0.30
N ALA A 71 6.27 5.95 0.62
CA ALA A 71 5.92 7.08 -0.25
C ALA A 71 6.93 8.25 -0.23
N ASP A 72 8.12 8.05 0.34
CA ASP A 72 9.14 9.11 0.51
C ASP A 72 8.66 10.27 1.42
N GLY A 73 7.79 9.95 2.39
CA GLY A 73 7.16 10.92 3.27
C GLY A 73 8.14 11.64 4.18
N ILE A 74 9.28 11.03 4.53
CA ILE A 74 10.33 11.70 5.31
C ILE A 74 10.89 12.89 4.52
N ARG A 75 11.19 12.70 3.25
CA ARG A 75 11.67 13.77 2.38
C ARG A 75 10.61 14.85 2.22
N TYR A 76 9.35 14.46 2.00
CA TYR A 76 8.23 15.40 1.98
C TYR A 76 8.11 16.23 3.27
N LEU A 77 8.28 15.61 4.44
CA LEU A 77 8.17 16.29 5.72
C LEU A 77 9.24 17.37 5.93
N PHE A 78 10.46 17.15 5.44
CA PHE A 78 11.57 18.08 5.63
C PHE A 78 11.76 19.08 4.49
N GLU A 79 11.48 18.67 3.25
CA GLU A 79 11.75 19.46 2.04
C GLU A 79 10.46 20.01 1.41
N GLY A 80 9.28 19.54 1.83
CA GLY A 80 7.99 19.98 1.31
C GLY A 80 7.72 19.54 -0.13
N GLU A 81 6.77 20.21 -0.78
CA GLU A 81 6.40 19.94 -2.19
C GLU A 81 7.52 20.26 -3.18
N ASP A 82 8.42 21.19 -2.84
CA ASP A 82 9.54 21.61 -3.69
C ASP A 82 10.46 20.43 -4.04
N ALA A 83 10.57 19.43 -3.16
CA ALA A 83 11.32 18.19 -3.42
C ALA A 83 10.77 17.35 -4.58
N PHE A 84 9.51 17.55 -4.95
CA PHE A 84 8.80 16.76 -5.94
C PHE A 84 8.42 17.56 -7.19
N ALA A 85 8.57 18.88 -7.17
CA ALA A 85 8.23 19.79 -8.29
C ALA A 85 9.00 19.53 -9.60
N ASN A 86 10.08 18.73 -9.57
CA ASN A 86 10.95 18.44 -10.72
C ASN A 86 11.16 16.94 -10.99
N ARG A 87 10.28 16.04 -10.53
CA ARG A 87 10.35 14.63 -10.94
C ARG A 87 9.79 14.50 -12.37
N LEU A 88 10.70 14.19 -13.30
CA LEU A 88 10.44 13.90 -14.72
C LEU A 88 9.46 12.75 -14.92
#